data_AF-A0A7I9V7C2-F1
#
_entry.id   AF-A0A7I9V7C2-F1
#
_cell.length_a   1.000
_cell.length_b   1.000
_cell.length_c   1.000
_cell.angle_alpha   90.00
_cell.angle_beta   90.00
_cell.angle_gamma   90.00
#
_symmetry.space_group_name_H-M   'P 1'
#
loop_
_entity.id
_entity.type
_entity.pdbx_description
1 polymer ?
#
loop_
_entity_poly.entity_id
_entity_poly.type
_entity_poly.pdbx_seq_one_letter_code
_entity_poly.pdbx_strand_id
1 'polypeptide(L)'
;MTLRVAVGGASVVALLIGVMLARLLASPELSVWADAIALGSVSLLFGLGLLGLVDAEPSPAAVAVVASVWGASSAISAWLQVAERAGADPFAVGIGDVADGVESGLPVVISVVGALGVIAWAWWTPSDAYVVGAVAAVGVLVTSVTGHAGTSLWIPLVVGVHALAAAWWVGTLGALVVTVRGRGGWARSLPAFSRSALPVVATLTVTGLAAAVGRIGFDWWTTGYGRVVIAKLVLLIVVAGIAVWHRRAWLAKARRHRLDESTSIRNAGIEIVLLTVVLGLAAGLSVTG
;
A
#
# COMPACT_ATOMS: atom_id res chain seq x y z
N MET A 1 -1.99 -17.38 16.60
CA MET A 1 -0.77 -17.06 15.83
C MET A 1 -0.88 -17.56 14.39
N THR A 2 -1.26 -18.82 14.17
CA THR A 2 -1.47 -19.43 12.84
C THR A 2 -2.32 -18.62 11.87
N LEU A 3 -3.46 -18.08 12.31
CA LEU A 3 -4.35 -17.32 11.42
C LEU A 3 -3.76 -15.98 10.92
N ARG A 4 -2.99 -15.26 11.75
CA ARG A 4 -2.36 -13.99 11.34
C ARG A 4 -1.27 -14.24 10.30
N VAL A 5 -0.47 -15.28 10.51
CA VAL A 5 0.54 -15.73 9.55
C VAL A 5 -0.12 -16.14 8.24
N ALA A 6 -1.23 -16.87 8.29
CA ALA A 6 -1.98 -17.25 7.09
C ALA A 6 -2.51 -16.02 6.33
N VAL A 7 -3.07 -15.02 7.02
CA VAL A 7 -3.50 -13.76 6.38
C VAL A 7 -2.31 -13.02 5.77
N GLY A 8 -1.18 -12.93 6.47
CA GLY A 8 0.05 -12.32 5.96
C GLY A 8 0.54 -13.02 4.69
N GLY A 9 0.67 -14.34 4.72
CA GLY A 9 1.09 -15.14 3.56
C GLY A 9 0.12 -15.01 2.38
N ALA A 10 -1.19 -15.10 2.64
CA ALA A 10 -2.21 -14.91 1.60
C ALA A 10 -2.17 -13.50 0.99
N SER A 11 -1.86 -12.47 1.79
CA SER A 11 -1.74 -11.08 1.33
C SER A 11 -0.52 -10.89 0.42
N VAL A 12 0.61 -11.54 0.73
CA VAL A 12 1.79 -11.54 -0.14
C VAL A 12 1.47 -12.23 -1.46
N VAL A 13 0.84 -13.41 -1.43
CA VAL A 13 0.43 -14.12 -2.65
C VAL A 13 -0.54 -13.28 -3.49
N ALA A 14 -1.52 -12.65 -2.86
CA ALA A 14 -2.50 -11.79 -3.52
C ALA A 14 -1.86 -10.54 -4.16
N LEU A 15 -0.89 -9.94 -3.49
CA LEU A 15 -0.08 -8.85 -4.04
C LEU A 15 0.63 -9.28 -5.33
N LEU A 16 1.29 -10.45 -5.30
CA LEU A 16 1.99 -11.02 -6.45
C LEU A 16 1.02 -11.39 -7.60
N ILE A 17 -0.18 -11.88 -7.26
CA ILE A 17 -1.25 -12.10 -8.25
C ILE A 17 -1.65 -10.77 -8.91
N GLY A 18 -1.80 -9.69 -8.14
CA GLY A 18 -2.08 -8.36 -8.67
C GLY A 18 -1.02 -7.87 -9.66
N VAL A 19 0.26 -8.08 -9.35
CA VAL A 19 1.37 -7.78 -10.26
C VAL A 19 1.31 -8.63 -11.53
N MET A 20 1.04 -9.93 -11.39
CA MET A 20 0.89 -10.83 -12.55
C MET A 20 -0.27 -10.39 -13.45
N LEU A 21 -1.41 -9.99 -12.88
CA LEU A 21 -2.52 -9.43 -13.64
C LEU A 21 -2.13 -8.14 -14.37
N ALA A 22 -1.39 -7.24 -13.72
CA ALA A 22 -0.88 -6.04 -14.40
C ALA A 22 0.05 -6.39 -15.57
N ARG A 23 0.90 -7.42 -15.41
CA ARG A 23 1.75 -7.97 -16.48
C ARG A 23 0.95 -8.47 -17.67
N LEU A 24 -0.09 -9.23 -17.43
CA LEU A 24 -0.97 -9.72 -18.49
C LEU A 24 -1.74 -8.60 -19.20
N LEU A 25 -2.12 -7.54 -18.47
CA LEU A 25 -2.97 -6.47 -19.00
C LEU A 25 -2.18 -5.36 -19.71
N ALA A 26 -0.96 -5.07 -19.24
CA ALA A 26 -0.26 -3.85 -19.62
C ALA A 26 1.27 -4.00 -19.77
N SER A 27 1.85 -5.19 -19.50
CA SER A 27 3.28 -5.46 -19.68
C SER A 27 4.24 -4.42 -19.05
N PRO A 28 4.09 -4.06 -17.77
CA PRO A 28 5.05 -3.22 -17.06
C PRO A 28 6.43 -3.90 -16.96
N GLU A 29 7.41 -3.06 -16.67
CA GLU A 29 8.81 -3.43 -16.42
C GLU A 29 8.99 -4.41 -15.25
N LEU A 30 10.19 -4.99 -15.09
CA LEU A 30 10.48 -6.03 -14.08
C LEU A 30 10.54 -5.48 -12.65
N SER A 31 10.89 -4.20 -12.48
CA SER A 31 10.90 -3.45 -11.21
C SER A 31 9.57 -3.52 -10.46
N VAL A 32 8.45 -3.73 -11.18
CA VAL A 32 7.09 -3.85 -10.64
C VAL A 32 6.96 -4.82 -9.46
N TRP A 33 7.72 -5.91 -9.44
CA TRP A 33 7.67 -6.90 -8.36
C TRP A 33 8.20 -6.32 -7.04
N ALA A 34 9.32 -5.62 -7.11
CA ALA A 34 9.92 -4.96 -5.97
C ALA A 34 9.09 -3.74 -5.55
N ASP A 35 8.56 -2.98 -6.50
CA ASP A 35 7.67 -1.84 -6.25
C ASP A 35 6.39 -2.25 -5.51
N ALA A 36 5.78 -3.36 -5.88
CA ALA A 36 4.59 -3.86 -5.20
C ALA A 36 4.88 -4.21 -3.74
N ILE A 37 6.02 -4.86 -3.46
CA ILE A 37 6.45 -5.21 -2.10
C ILE A 37 6.75 -3.94 -1.30
N ALA A 38 7.42 -2.97 -1.90
CA ALA A 38 7.71 -1.68 -1.26
C ALA A 38 6.42 -0.93 -0.93
N LEU A 39 5.48 -0.85 -1.88
CA LEU A 39 4.18 -0.21 -1.71
C LEU A 39 3.33 -0.87 -0.64
N GLY A 40 3.28 -2.21 -0.61
CA GLY A 40 2.58 -2.97 0.43
C GLY A 40 3.19 -2.73 1.82
N SER A 41 4.52 -2.72 1.90
CA SER A 41 5.25 -2.53 3.17
C SER A 41 5.09 -1.11 3.72
N VAL A 42 5.25 -0.09 2.88
CA VAL A 42 5.08 1.31 3.30
C VAL A 42 3.63 1.62 3.65
N SER A 43 2.66 1.01 2.96
CA SER A 43 1.24 1.10 3.34
C SER A 43 1.00 0.51 4.72
N LEU A 44 1.56 -0.65 5.02
CA LEU A 44 1.47 -1.26 6.36
C LEU A 44 2.16 -0.39 7.43
N LEU A 45 3.32 0.20 7.15
CA LEU A 45 3.97 1.15 8.07
C LEU A 45 3.11 2.38 8.33
N PHE A 46 2.47 2.92 7.29
CA PHE A 46 1.56 4.05 7.43
C PHE A 46 0.40 3.69 8.36
N GLY A 47 -0.19 2.50 8.20
CA GLY A 47 -1.20 1.99 9.12
C GLY A 47 -0.70 1.80 10.54
N LEU A 48 0.48 1.20 10.72
CA LEU A 48 1.11 0.99 12.04
C LEU A 48 1.36 2.31 12.76
N GLY A 49 1.84 3.33 12.06
CA GLY A 49 2.09 4.67 12.59
C GLY A 49 0.82 5.47 12.91
N LEU A 50 -0.34 5.06 12.38
CA LEU A 50 -1.63 5.70 12.63
C LEU A 50 -2.54 4.90 13.58
N LEU A 51 -2.04 3.82 14.19
CA LEU A 51 -2.84 2.98 15.09
C LEU A 51 -3.41 3.75 16.30
N GLY A 52 -2.73 4.82 16.74
CA GLY A 52 -3.23 5.69 17.81
C GLY A 52 -4.61 6.32 17.50
N LEU A 53 -4.93 6.52 16.21
CA LEU A 53 -6.25 7.01 15.77
C LEU A 53 -7.37 5.98 15.95
N VAL A 54 -7.02 4.71 16.15
CA VAL A 54 -7.95 3.58 16.29
C VAL A 54 -7.76 2.83 17.61
N ASP A 55 -7.27 3.53 18.66
CA ASP A 55 -7.15 2.99 20.02
C ASP A 55 -6.30 1.71 20.09
N ALA A 56 -5.17 1.73 19.39
CA ALA A 56 -4.19 0.65 19.36
C ALA A 56 -2.76 1.21 19.26
N GLU A 57 -1.77 0.40 19.61
CA GLU A 57 -0.36 0.76 19.53
C GLU A 57 0.42 -0.29 18.73
N PRO A 58 1.41 0.13 17.92
CA PRO A 58 2.27 -0.79 17.20
C PRO A 58 3.34 -1.40 18.10
N SER A 59 3.75 -2.63 17.78
CA SER A 59 4.98 -3.20 18.34
C SER A 59 6.19 -2.61 17.61
N PRO A 60 7.20 -2.07 18.32
CA PRO A 60 8.44 -1.58 17.68
C PRO A 60 9.13 -2.65 16.83
N ALA A 61 9.12 -3.91 17.27
CA ALA A 61 9.68 -5.02 16.50
C ALA A 61 8.94 -5.25 15.17
N ALA A 62 7.60 -5.17 15.17
CA ALA A 62 6.82 -5.26 13.94
C ALA A 62 7.13 -4.10 13.00
N VAL A 63 7.26 -2.89 13.53
CA VAL A 63 7.65 -1.70 12.75
C VAL A 63 9.03 -1.89 12.12
N ALA A 64 10.02 -2.34 12.89
CA ALA A 64 11.38 -2.59 12.39
C ALA A 64 11.41 -3.63 11.26
N VAL A 65 10.66 -4.73 11.40
CA VAL A 65 10.57 -5.78 10.37
C VAL A 65 9.96 -5.22 9.09
N VAL A 66 8.83 -4.53 9.17
CA VAL A 66 8.16 -3.99 7.98
C VAL A 66 9.00 -2.88 7.32
N ALA A 67 9.67 -2.05 8.11
CA ALA A 67 10.61 -1.04 7.61
C ALA A 67 11.82 -1.67 6.90
N SER A 68 12.33 -2.78 7.41
CA SER A 68 13.40 -3.53 6.75
C SER A 68 12.96 -4.07 5.39
N VAL A 69 11.73 -4.62 5.30
CA VAL A 69 11.16 -5.09 4.03
C VAL A 69 10.96 -3.93 3.06
N TRP A 70 10.44 -2.79 3.54
CA TRP A 70 10.27 -1.58 2.71
C TRP A 70 11.61 -1.06 2.17
N GLY A 71 12.63 -0.93 3.02
CA GLY A 71 13.95 -0.46 2.59
C GLY A 71 14.62 -1.41 1.59
N ALA A 72 14.61 -2.72 1.87
CA ALA A 72 15.20 -3.73 0.99
C ALA A 72 14.51 -3.77 -0.38
N SER A 73 13.17 -3.80 -0.40
CA SER A 73 12.41 -3.80 -1.66
C SER A 73 12.58 -2.50 -2.45
N SER A 74 12.67 -1.35 -1.77
CA SER A 74 12.95 -0.06 -2.44
C SER A 74 14.34 -0.04 -3.09
N ALA A 75 15.35 -0.61 -2.42
CA ALA A 75 16.70 -0.71 -2.97
C ALA A 75 16.77 -1.68 -4.17
N ILE A 76 16.09 -2.83 -4.08
CA ILE A 76 15.99 -3.78 -5.20
C ILE A 76 15.26 -3.14 -6.39
N SER A 77 14.15 -2.44 -6.14
CA SER A 77 13.43 -1.72 -7.20
C SER A 77 14.33 -0.70 -7.89
N ALA A 78 15.07 0.09 -7.13
CA ALA A 78 16.00 1.06 -7.68
C ALA A 78 17.04 0.43 -8.60
N TRP A 79 17.64 -0.68 -8.17
CA TRP A 79 18.59 -1.43 -8.96
C TRP A 79 17.99 -1.91 -10.29
N LEU A 80 16.79 -2.50 -10.23
CA LEU A 80 16.08 -2.98 -11.42
C LEU A 80 15.74 -1.82 -12.36
N GLN A 81 15.29 -0.69 -11.84
CA GLN A 81 14.99 0.48 -12.67
C GLN A 81 16.24 1.09 -13.31
N VAL A 82 17.42 1.00 -12.67
CA VAL A 82 18.69 1.40 -13.30
C VAL A 82 19.00 0.46 -14.47
N ALA A 83 18.89 -0.85 -14.26
CA ALA A 83 19.10 -1.84 -15.32
C ALA A 83 18.16 -1.60 -16.52
N GLU A 84 16.88 -1.37 -16.25
CA GLU A 84 15.84 -1.10 -17.25
C GLU A 84 16.15 0.16 -18.06
N ARG A 85 16.58 1.24 -17.41
CA ARG A 85 16.99 2.49 -18.10
C ARG A 85 18.25 2.32 -18.95
N ALA A 86 19.19 1.51 -18.47
CA ALA A 86 20.41 1.19 -19.20
C ALA A 86 20.17 0.18 -20.34
N GLY A 87 18.99 -0.44 -20.42
CA GLY A 87 18.72 -1.54 -21.35
C GLY A 87 19.61 -2.76 -21.10
N ALA A 88 20.14 -2.89 -19.88
CA ALA A 88 21.10 -3.91 -19.48
C ALA A 88 20.44 -5.03 -18.69
N ASP A 89 21.05 -6.22 -18.72
CA ASP A 89 20.69 -7.28 -17.80
C ASP A 89 20.96 -6.84 -16.34
N PRO A 90 20.08 -7.14 -15.36
CA PRO A 90 20.27 -6.74 -13.96
C PRO A 90 21.58 -7.20 -13.33
N PHE A 91 22.22 -8.24 -13.86
CA PHE A 91 23.51 -8.74 -13.40
C PHE A 91 24.71 -8.10 -14.11
N ALA A 92 24.46 -7.28 -15.14
CA ALA A 92 25.47 -6.58 -15.92
C ALA A 92 25.57 -5.07 -15.61
N VAL A 93 24.73 -4.55 -14.71
CA VAL A 93 24.72 -3.13 -14.30
C VAL A 93 26.05 -2.75 -13.64
N GLY A 94 26.72 -1.75 -14.20
CA GLY A 94 27.98 -1.22 -13.68
C GLY A 94 27.78 -0.07 -12.70
N ILE A 95 28.85 0.30 -11.98
CA ILE A 95 28.86 1.44 -11.05
C ILE A 95 28.58 2.78 -11.78
N GLY A 96 28.95 2.91 -13.05
CA GLY A 96 28.66 4.09 -13.87
C GLY A 96 27.16 4.30 -14.11
N ASP A 97 26.45 3.22 -14.46
CA ASP A 97 24.99 3.25 -14.67
C ASP A 97 24.23 3.63 -13.39
N VAL A 98 24.76 3.22 -12.24
CA VAL A 98 24.23 3.61 -10.93
C VAL A 98 24.44 5.10 -10.66
N ALA A 99 25.62 5.64 -10.99
CA ALA A 99 25.92 7.07 -10.82
C ALA A 99 24.98 7.95 -11.67
N ASP A 100 24.74 7.57 -12.93
CA ASP A 100 23.83 8.26 -13.83
C ASP A 100 22.35 8.10 -13.40
N GLY A 101 21.99 6.94 -12.82
CA GLY A 101 20.65 6.67 -12.31
C GLY A 101 20.30 7.46 -11.03
N VAL A 102 21.28 7.78 -10.18
CA VAL A 102 21.08 8.48 -8.90
C VAL A 102 20.57 9.91 -9.08
N GLU A 103 20.90 10.61 -10.17
CA GLU A 103 20.37 11.95 -10.45
C GLU A 103 18.84 11.98 -10.59
N SER A 104 18.22 10.85 -10.98
CA SER A 104 16.76 10.67 -11.04
C SER A 104 16.17 9.90 -9.83
N GLY A 105 17.03 9.43 -8.93
CA GLY A 105 16.72 8.42 -7.89
C GLY A 105 16.17 8.97 -6.56
N LEU A 106 15.77 10.24 -6.49
CA LEU A 106 15.32 10.87 -5.25
C LEU A 106 14.24 10.09 -4.48
N PRO A 107 13.22 9.46 -5.12
CA PRO A 107 12.23 8.63 -4.43
C PRO A 107 12.80 7.43 -3.70
N VAL A 108 13.80 6.79 -4.31
CA VAL A 108 14.48 5.63 -3.74
C VAL A 108 15.26 6.06 -2.52
N VAL A 109 16.05 7.14 -2.65
CA VAL A 109 16.86 7.66 -1.53
C VAL A 109 15.97 7.99 -0.35
N ILE A 110 14.86 8.70 -0.59
CA ILE A 110 13.88 9.03 0.46
C ILE A 110 13.30 7.76 1.09
N SER A 111 12.98 6.74 0.30
CA SER A 111 12.41 5.48 0.82
C SER A 111 13.40 4.69 1.65
N VAL A 112 14.66 4.57 1.21
CA VAL A 112 15.72 3.85 1.93
C VAL A 112 16.11 4.60 3.20
N VAL A 113 16.33 5.92 3.12
CA VAL A 113 16.64 6.76 4.30
C VAL A 113 15.48 6.75 5.29
N GLY A 114 14.24 6.86 4.80
CA GLY A 114 13.03 6.74 5.61
C GLY A 114 12.94 5.40 6.33
N ALA A 115 13.20 4.30 5.63
CA ALA A 115 13.24 2.96 6.22
C ALA A 115 14.30 2.84 7.32
N LEU A 116 15.53 3.32 7.07
CA LEU A 116 16.60 3.34 8.06
C LEU A 116 16.24 4.18 9.29
N GLY A 117 15.61 5.35 9.09
CA GLY A 117 15.11 6.19 10.17
C GLY A 117 14.05 5.50 11.02
N VAL A 118 13.11 4.79 10.40
CA VAL A 118 12.06 4.02 11.10
C VAL A 118 12.67 2.81 11.84
N ILE A 119 13.67 2.15 11.28
CA ILE A 119 14.41 1.09 11.97
C ILE A 119 15.13 1.67 13.19
N ALA A 120 15.87 2.77 13.04
CA ALA A 120 16.55 3.44 14.15
C ALA A 120 15.56 3.87 15.25
N TRP A 121 14.40 4.43 14.86
CA TRP A 121 13.31 4.75 15.76
C TRP A 121 12.85 3.54 16.58
N ALA A 122 12.70 2.37 15.95
CA ALA A 122 12.23 1.16 16.60
C ALA A 122 13.22 0.57 17.62
N TRP A 123 14.53 0.83 17.46
CA TRP A 123 15.58 0.27 18.31
C TRP A 123 16.05 1.21 19.43
N TRP A 124 16.06 2.52 19.20
CA TRP A 124 16.75 3.45 20.10
C TRP A 124 15.81 4.36 20.89
N THR A 125 14.82 4.94 20.22
CA THR A 125 13.91 5.88 20.87
C THR A 125 12.49 5.69 20.35
N PRO A 126 11.81 4.57 20.70
CA PRO A 126 10.40 4.40 20.37
C PRO A 126 9.62 5.51 21.08
N SER A 127 9.31 6.55 20.32
CA SER A 127 8.55 7.71 20.75
C SER A 127 7.12 7.59 20.21
N ASP A 128 6.50 8.69 19.82
CA ASP A 128 5.19 8.65 19.21
C ASP A 128 5.23 7.92 17.85
N ALA A 129 4.38 6.91 17.68
CA ALA A 129 4.24 6.16 16.44
C ALA A 129 3.82 7.03 15.25
N TYR A 130 3.25 8.22 15.48
CA TYR A 130 2.94 9.16 14.40
C TYR A 130 4.16 9.58 13.59
N VAL A 131 5.37 9.53 14.17
CA VAL A 131 6.61 9.78 13.40
C VAL A 131 6.80 8.73 12.31
N VAL A 132 6.53 7.45 12.61
CA VAL A 132 6.55 6.36 11.63
C VAL A 132 5.49 6.59 10.55
N GLY A 133 4.29 7.02 10.96
CA GLY A 133 3.21 7.36 10.04
C GLY A 133 3.59 8.51 9.10
N ALA A 134 4.23 9.56 9.62
CA ALA A 134 4.69 10.69 8.82
C ALA A 134 5.77 10.28 7.79
N VAL A 135 6.76 9.49 8.20
CA VAL A 135 7.81 8.99 7.30
C VAL A 135 7.21 8.08 6.21
N ALA A 136 6.31 7.17 6.58
CA ALA A 136 5.62 6.31 5.62
C ALA A 136 4.74 7.11 4.66
N ALA A 137 4.06 8.16 5.14
CA ALA A 137 3.28 9.06 4.29
C ALA A 137 4.15 9.76 3.24
N VAL A 138 5.34 10.24 3.63
CA VAL A 138 6.32 10.81 2.68
C VAL A 138 6.75 9.75 1.66
N GLY A 139 7.04 8.52 2.09
CA GLY A 139 7.36 7.41 1.18
C GLY A 139 6.24 7.13 0.15
N VAL A 140 5.00 7.05 0.60
CA VAL A 140 3.81 6.89 -0.27
C VAL A 140 3.67 8.07 -1.23
N LEU A 141 3.79 9.29 -0.74
CA LEU A 141 3.62 10.49 -1.55
C LEU A 141 4.69 10.54 -2.65
N VAL A 142 5.96 10.47 -2.28
CA VAL A 142 7.07 10.60 -3.21
C VAL A 142 7.00 9.51 -4.29
N THR A 143 6.77 8.25 -3.92
CA THR A 143 6.60 7.16 -4.91
C THR A 143 5.42 7.39 -5.85
N SER A 144 4.30 7.92 -5.35
CA SER A 144 3.10 8.15 -6.16
C SER A 144 3.17 9.37 -7.09
N VAL A 145 3.89 10.44 -6.69
CA VAL A 145 3.86 11.73 -7.41
C VAL A 145 4.99 11.92 -8.40
N THR A 146 6.13 11.23 -8.27
CA THR A 146 7.31 11.52 -9.10
C THR A 146 7.07 11.40 -10.60
N GLY A 147 6.26 10.44 -11.06
CA GLY A 147 5.91 10.30 -12.48
C GLY A 147 4.97 11.38 -13.05
N HIS A 148 4.43 12.25 -12.19
CA HIS A 148 3.50 13.32 -12.56
C HIS A 148 4.05 14.72 -12.22
N ALA A 149 5.22 14.78 -11.60
CA ALA A 149 5.87 16.02 -11.23
C ALA A 149 6.29 16.78 -12.50
N GLY A 150 5.79 18.01 -12.67
CA GLY A 150 6.18 18.90 -13.77
C GLY A 150 5.26 18.91 -15.00
N THR A 151 4.29 18.00 -15.12
CA THR A 151 3.34 17.97 -16.25
C THR A 151 2.01 18.67 -15.95
N SER A 152 1.62 18.73 -14.68
CA SER A 152 0.40 19.40 -14.21
C SER A 152 0.50 19.71 -12.73
N LEU A 153 -0.10 20.82 -12.28
CA LEU A 153 -0.13 21.18 -10.86
C LEU A 153 -1.12 20.30 -10.05
N TRP A 154 -2.20 19.83 -10.67
CA TRP A 154 -3.30 19.17 -9.95
C TRP A 154 -3.19 17.64 -9.92
N ILE A 155 -2.57 17.02 -10.94
CA ILE A 155 -2.48 15.54 -11.03
C ILE A 155 -1.66 14.95 -9.87
N PRO A 156 -0.46 15.47 -9.52
CA PRO A 156 0.28 14.98 -8.35
C PRO A 156 -0.53 15.05 -7.05
N LEU A 157 -1.33 16.11 -6.86
CA LEU A 157 -2.17 16.25 -5.66
C LEU A 157 -3.25 15.16 -5.61
N VAL A 158 -3.96 14.95 -6.72
CA VAL A 158 -5.02 13.93 -6.80
C VAL A 158 -4.43 12.53 -6.59
N VAL A 159 -3.30 12.22 -7.23
CA VAL A 159 -2.63 10.92 -7.12
C VAL A 159 -2.07 10.72 -5.70
N GLY A 160 -1.48 11.74 -5.09
CA GLY A 160 -0.97 11.67 -3.71
C GLY A 160 -2.09 11.43 -2.69
N VAL A 161 -3.22 12.15 -2.82
CA VAL A 161 -4.40 11.93 -1.97
C VAL A 161 -4.97 10.52 -2.18
N HIS A 162 -5.05 10.05 -3.42
CA HIS A 162 -5.48 8.68 -3.72
C HIS A 162 -4.57 7.64 -3.05
N ALA A 163 -3.25 7.80 -3.20
CA ALA A 163 -2.26 6.88 -2.66
C ALA A 163 -2.30 6.83 -1.13
N LEU A 164 -2.39 7.98 -0.46
CA LEU A 164 -2.53 8.04 1.00
C LEU A 164 -3.84 7.42 1.49
N ALA A 165 -4.95 7.66 0.79
CA ALA A 165 -6.24 7.04 1.13
C ALA A 165 -6.18 5.51 0.98
N ALA A 166 -5.51 5.00 -0.06
CA ALA A 166 -5.34 3.58 -0.31
C ALA A 166 -4.46 2.96 0.78
N ALA A 167 -3.31 3.58 1.05
CA ALA A 167 -2.36 3.19 2.08
C ALA A 167 -3.02 3.18 3.46
N TRP A 168 -3.84 4.19 3.77
CA TRP A 168 -4.58 4.23 5.04
C TRP A 168 -5.52 3.04 5.18
N TRP A 169 -6.30 2.71 4.15
CA TRP A 169 -7.28 1.63 4.22
C TRP A 169 -6.60 0.27 4.41
N VAL A 170 -5.76 -0.13 3.46
CA VAL A 170 -5.11 -1.44 3.50
C VAL A 170 -4.12 -1.54 4.66
N GLY A 171 -3.38 -0.46 4.91
CA GLY A 171 -2.36 -0.37 5.94
C GLY A 171 -2.94 -0.44 7.33
N THR A 172 -3.95 0.38 7.66
CA THR A 172 -4.54 0.39 8.99
C THR A 172 -5.24 -0.94 9.27
N LEU A 173 -5.93 -1.51 8.29
CA LEU A 173 -6.57 -2.82 8.46
C LEU A 173 -5.55 -3.94 8.67
N GLY A 174 -4.45 -3.94 7.91
CA GLY A 174 -3.31 -4.83 8.12
C GLY A 174 -2.67 -4.64 9.51
N ALA A 175 -2.49 -3.40 9.93
CA ALA A 175 -1.95 -3.05 11.24
C ALA A 175 -2.85 -3.59 12.37
N LEU A 176 -4.18 -3.45 12.27
CA LEU A 176 -5.12 -4.06 13.23
C LEU A 176 -4.94 -5.60 13.31
N VAL A 177 -4.77 -6.27 12.17
CA VAL A 177 -4.53 -7.72 12.12
C VAL A 177 -3.16 -8.12 12.68
N VAL A 178 -2.18 -7.23 12.71
CA VAL A 178 -0.86 -7.49 13.31
C VAL A 178 -0.86 -7.21 14.82
N THR A 179 -1.55 -6.15 15.27
CA THR A 179 -1.40 -5.60 16.62
C THR A 179 -2.56 -5.94 17.55
N VAL A 180 -3.80 -5.68 17.16
CA VAL A 180 -4.96 -5.69 18.07
C VAL A 180 -5.27 -7.11 18.56
N ARG A 181 -5.31 -7.31 19.88
CA ARG A 181 -5.57 -8.61 20.52
C ARG A 181 -6.90 -8.64 21.28
N GLY A 182 -7.47 -9.84 21.36
CA GLY A 182 -8.66 -10.13 22.14
C GLY A 182 -9.94 -9.47 21.62
N ARG A 183 -11.09 -9.97 22.10
CA ARG A 183 -12.41 -9.44 21.73
C ARG A 183 -12.56 -7.95 22.07
N GLY A 184 -12.00 -7.53 23.21
CA GLY A 184 -12.06 -6.16 23.70
C GLY A 184 -11.33 -5.15 22.82
N GLY A 185 -10.11 -5.48 22.35
CA GLY A 185 -9.36 -4.60 21.44
C GLY A 185 -10.11 -4.38 20.12
N TRP A 186 -10.58 -5.47 19.50
CA TRP A 186 -11.37 -5.38 18.27
C TRP A 186 -12.68 -4.60 18.45
N ALA A 187 -13.33 -4.72 19.60
CA ALA A 187 -14.55 -3.97 19.90
C ALA A 187 -14.32 -2.45 20.01
N ARG A 188 -13.10 -2.00 20.33
CA ARG A 188 -12.74 -0.56 20.38
C ARG A 188 -12.20 -0.05 19.05
N SER A 189 -11.25 -0.77 18.45
CA SER A 189 -10.55 -0.30 17.25
C SER A 189 -11.37 -0.42 15.96
N LEU A 190 -12.19 -1.47 15.82
CA LEU A 190 -12.97 -1.67 14.59
C LEU A 190 -14.02 -0.57 14.36
N PRO A 191 -14.78 -0.11 15.38
CA PRO A 191 -15.65 1.05 15.20
C PRO A 191 -14.91 2.33 14.80
N ALA A 192 -13.74 2.59 15.38
CA ALA A 192 -12.92 3.76 15.04
C ALA A 192 -12.48 3.71 13.56
N PHE A 193 -11.91 2.58 13.12
CA PHE A 193 -11.56 2.36 11.72
C PHE A 193 -12.77 2.52 10.80
N SER A 194 -13.89 1.88 11.14
CA SER A 194 -15.09 1.89 10.28
C SER A 194 -15.71 3.29 10.16
N ARG A 195 -15.55 4.18 11.15
CA ARG A 195 -16.01 5.58 11.04
C ARG A 195 -15.31 6.33 9.91
N SER A 196 -14.01 6.11 9.72
CA SER A 196 -13.21 6.78 8.70
C SER A 196 -13.23 6.07 7.34
N ALA A 197 -13.63 4.80 7.29
CA ALA A 197 -13.64 4.00 6.06
C ALA A 197 -14.51 4.61 4.94
N LEU A 198 -15.72 5.12 5.25
CA LEU A 198 -16.63 5.67 4.22
C LEU A 198 -16.04 6.91 3.52
N PRO A 199 -15.56 7.95 4.24
CA PRO A 199 -14.84 9.05 3.62
C PRO A 199 -13.64 8.59 2.78
N VAL A 200 -12.87 7.62 3.26
CA VAL A 200 -11.70 7.10 2.54
C VAL A 200 -12.08 6.41 1.23
N VAL A 201 -13.12 5.57 1.22
CA VAL A 201 -13.63 4.94 -0.01
C VAL A 201 -14.13 5.99 -1.00
N ALA A 202 -14.83 7.02 -0.51
CA ALA A 202 -15.29 8.12 -1.35
C ALA A 202 -14.10 8.89 -1.98
N THR A 203 -13.11 9.24 -1.16
CA THR A 203 -11.87 9.88 -1.63
C THR A 203 -11.17 9.04 -2.69
N LEU A 204 -11.02 7.74 -2.48
CA LEU A 204 -10.41 6.82 -3.45
C LEU A 204 -11.16 6.79 -4.78
N THR A 205 -12.49 6.72 -4.72
CA THR A 205 -13.33 6.64 -5.90
C THR A 205 -13.21 7.92 -6.73
N VAL A 206 -13.35 9.08 -6.08
CA VAL A 206 -13.30 10.38 -6.76
C VAL A 206 -11.91 10.66 -7.34
N THR A 207 -10.86 10.48 -6.54
CA THR A 207 -9.48 10.74 -6.98
C THR A 207 -9.01 9.74 -8.03
N GLY A 208 -9.40 8.47 -7.92
CA GLY A 208 -9.05 7.45 -8.91
C GLY A 208 -9.70 7.70 -10.26
N LEU A 209 -10.97 8.11 -10.27
CA LEU A 209 -11.67 8.48 -11.50
C LEU A 209 -11.07 9.75 -12.13
N ALA A 210 -10.78 10.77 -11.32
CA ALA A 210 -10.16 12.00 -11.79
C ALA A 210 -8.76 11.76 -12.39
N ALA A 211 -7.94 10.94 -11.73
CA ALA A 211 -6.62 10.57 -12.24
C ALA A 211 -6.71 9.78 -13.55
N ALA A 212 -7.62 8.82 -13.64
CA ALA A 212 -7.81 8.00 -14.84
C ALA A 212 -8.30 8.84 -16.04
N VAL A 213 -9.34 9.66 -15.85
CA VAL A 213 -9.83 10.58 -16.91
C VAL A 213 -8.74 11.57 -17.32
N GLY A 214 -7.96 12.09 -16.36
CA GLY A 214 -6.84 12.99 -16.66
C GLY A 214 -5.71 12.35 -17.47
N ARG A 215 -5.53 11.02 -17.38
CA ARG A 215 -4.49 10.27 -18.10
C ARG A 215 -4.94 9.77 -19.47
N ILE A 216 -6.09 9.10 -19.54
CA ILE A 216 -6.53 8.35 -20.75
C ILE A 216 -7.83 8.89 -21.36
N GLY A 217 -8.41 9.96 -20.80
CA GLY A 217 -9.70 10.47 -21.24
C GLY A 217 -10.80 9.41 -21.14
N PHE A 218 -11.37 9.03 -22.28
CA PHE A 218 -12.44 8.03 -22.39
C PHE A 218 -12.00 6.71 -23.06
N ASP A 219 -10.70 6.52 -23.29
CA ASP A 219 -10.17 5.32 -23.95
C ASP A 219 -9.84 4.20 -22.96
N TRP A 220 -10.90 3.60 -22.42
CA TRP A 220 -10.80 2.61 -21.35
C TRP A 220 -10.40 1.20 -21.81
N TRP A 221 -10.56 0.88 -23.09
CA TRP A 221 -10.49 -0.51 -23.57
C TRP A 221 -9.31 -0.83 -24.47
N THR A 222 -8.81 0.15 -25.22
CA THR A 222 -7.76 -0.10 -26.21
C THR A 222 -6.37 -0.10 -25.56
N THR A 223 -6.20 0.64 -24.47
CA THR A 223 -4.92 0.81 -23.76
C THR A 223 -4.74 -0.22 -22.64
N GLY A 224 -3.50 -0.65 -22.40
CA GLY A 224 -3.16 -1.49 -21.23
C GLY A 224 -3.50 -0.79 -19.91
N TYR A 225 -3.22 0.52 -19.85
CA TYR A 225 -3.58 1.37 -18.71
C TYR A 225 -5.09 1.33 -18.41
N GLY A 226 -5.94 1.55 -19.43
CA GLY A 226 -7.40 1.53 -19.27
C GLY A 226 -7.93 0.19 -18.75
N ARG A 227 -7.41 -0.92 -19.26
CA ARG A 227 -7.77 -2.29 -18.80
C ARG A 227 -7.41 -2.51 -17.33
N VAL A 228 -6.23 -2.05 -16.89
CA VAL A 228 -5.83 -2.12 -15.47
C VAL A 228 -6.74 -1.25 -14.60
N VAL A 229 -7.12 -0.05 -15.05
CA VAL A 229 -8.04 0.80 -14.29
C VAL A 229 -9.42 0.16 -14.16
N ILE A 230 -9.95 -0.46 -15.22
CA ILE A 230 -11.21 -1.22 -15.15
C ILE A 230 -11.11 -2.36 -14.14
N ALA A 231 -10.02 -3.13 -14.16
CA ALA A 231 -9.80 -4.21 -13.20
C ALA A 231 -9.80 -3.68 -11.75
N LYS A 232 -9.14 -2.55 -11.50
CA LYS A 232 -9.17 -1.87 -10.19
C LYS A 232 -10.57 -1.39 -9.81
N LEU A 233 -11.34 -0.85 -10.75
CA LEU A 233 -12.71 -0.40 -10.51
C LEU A 233 -13.63 -1.56 -10.12
N VAL A 234 -13.55 -2.70 -10.84
CA VAL A 234 -14.32 -3.91 -10.52
C VAL A 234 -13.95 -4.41 -9.11
N LEU A 235 -12.66 -4.52 -8.80
CA LEU A 235 -12.21 -4.93 -7.46
C LEU A 235 -12.65 -3.94 -6.37
N LEU A 236 -12.60 -2.64 -6.64
CA LEU A 236 -13.07 -1.61 -5.69
C LEU A 236 -14.56 -1.79 -5.39
N ILE A 237 -15.39 -2.07 -6.41
CA ILE A 237 -16.83 -2.33 -6.23
C ILE A 237 -17.04 -3.58 -5.36
N VAL A 238 -16.29 -4.66 -5.61
CA VAL A 238 -16.34 -5.90 -4.82
C VAL A 238 -15.95 -5.64 -3.36
N VAL A 239 -14.82 -4.98 -3.13
CA VAL A 239 -14.32 -4.67 -1.77
C VAL A 239 -15.28 -3.73 -1.05
N ALA A 240 -15.80 -2.70 -1.71
CA ALA A 240 -16.78 -1.79 -1.12
C ALA A 240 -18.08 -2.51 -0.76
N GLY A 241 -18.56 -3.43 -1.61
CA GLY A 241 -19.71 -4.28 -1.32
C GLY A 241 -19.50 -5.15 -0.09
N ILE A 242 -18.34 -5.79 0.02
CA ILE A 242 -17.94 -6.57 1.20
C ILE A 242 -17.85 -5.69 2.44
N ALA A 243 -17.22 -4.51 2.35
CA ALA A 243 -17.09 -3.57 3.45
C ALA A 243 -18.46 -3.08 3.97
N VAL A 244 -19.41 -2.83 3.06
CA VAL A 244 -20.80 -2.49 3.44
C VAL A 244 -21.49 -3.65 4.14
N TRP A 245 -21.34 -4.88 3.63
CA TRP A 245 -21.88 -6.09 4.26
C TRP A 245 -21.28 -6.30 5.67
N HIS A 246 -19.96 -6.20 5.77
CA HIS A 246 -19.21 -6.25 7.02
C HIS A 246 -19.65 -5.16 8.00
N ARG A 247 -19.88 -3.93 7.56
CA ARG A 247 -20.40 -2.86 8.43
C ARG A 247 -21.78 -3.21 9.02
N ARG A 248 -22.64 -3.88 8.25
CA ARG A 248 -23.98 -4.28 8.74
C ARG A 248 -23.92 -5.46 9.71
N ALA A 249 -23.12 -6.48 9.42
CA ALA A 249 -23.09 -7.72 10.19
C ALA A 249 -21.94 -7.82 11.20
N TRP A 250 -20.72 -7.53 10.78
CA TRP A 250 -19.50 -7.65 11.60
C TRP A 250 -19.42 -6.53 12.65
N LEU A 251 -19.50 -5.26 12.22
CA LEU A 251 -19.38 -4.13 13.15
C LEU A 251 -20.49 -4.13 14.21
N ALA A 252 -21.73 -4.46 13.84
CA ALA A 252 -22.85 -4.55 14.76
C ALA A 252 -22.62 -5.58 15.89
N LYS A 253 -22.02 -6.74 15.55
CA LYS A 253 -21.69 -7.78 16.53
C LYS A 253 -20.45 -7.44 17.36
N ALA A 254 -19.45 -6.81 16.75
CA ALA A 254 -18.22 -6.38 17.44
C ALA A 254 -18.51 -5.36 18.55
N ARG A 255 -19.38 -4.37 18.28
CA ARG A 255 -19.83 -3.37 19.28
C ARG A 255 -20.53 -3.99 20.50
N ARG A 256 -21.10 -5.18 20.35
CA ARG A 256 -21.77 -5.90 21.45
C ARG A 256 -20.84 -6.88 22.16
N HIS A 257 -19.54 -6.85 21.87
CA HIS A 257 -18.52 -7.81 22.35
C HIS A 257 -18.86 -9.28 22.01
N ARG A 258 -19.66 -9.52 20.97
CA ARG A 258 -20.14 -10.86 20.59
C ARG A 258 -19.30 -11.53 19.50
N LEU A 259 -18.07 -11.07 19.29
CA LEU A 259 -17.20 -11.61 18.25
C LEU A 259 -15.82 -11.96 18.77
N ASP A 260 -15.38 -13.13 18.31
CA ASP A 260 -14.08 -13.69 18.60
C ASP A 260 -13.00 -13.00 17.76
N GLU A 261 -11.80 -12.92 18.33
CA GLU A 261 -10.63 -12.38 17.65
C GLU A 261 -10.38 -13.08 16.31
N SER A 262 -10.51 -14.42 16.27
CA SER A 262 -10.32 -15.21 15.06
C SER A 262 -11.28 -14.82 13.93
N THR A 263 -12.54 -14.54 14.27
CA THR A 263 -13.54 -14.08 13.29
C THR A 263 -13.21 -12.70 12.76
N SER A 264 -12.76 -11.79 13.63
CA SER A 264 -12.34 -10.45 13.22
C SER A 264 -11.11 -10.48 12.32
N ILE A 265 -10.11 -11.30 12.65
CA ILE A 265 -8.92 -11.50 11.80
C ILE A 265 -9.32 -12.09 10.44
N ARG A 266 -10.22 -13.08 10.41
CA ARG A 266 -10.69 -13.69 9.15
C ARG A 266 -11.40 -12.65 8.27
N ASN A 267 -12.32 -11.88 8.83
CA ASN A 267 -13.07 -10.88 8.06
C ASN A 267 -12.16 -9.75 7.55
N ALA A 268 -11.26 -9.24 8.41
CA ALA A 268 -10.24 -8.29 8.02
C ALA A 268 -9.31 -8.87 6.94
N GLY A 269 -8.91 -10.13 7.09
CA GLY A 269 -8.05 -10.84 6.15
C GLY A 269 -8.65 -10.95 4.75
N ILE A 270 -9.96 -11.16 4.62
CA ILE A 270 -10.65 -11.17 3.32
C ILE A 270 -10.51 -9.81 2.62
N GLU A 271 -10.76 -8.71 3.34
CA GLU A 271 -10.60 -7.36 2.79
C GLU A 271 -9.14 -7.06 2.43
N ILE A 272 -8.17 -7.40 3.30
CA ILE A 272 -6.74 -7.18 3.04
C ILE A 272 -6.28 -7.96 1.82
N VAL A 273 -6.66 -9.22 1.67
CA VAL A 273 -6.31 -10.05 0.51
C VAL A 273 -6.80 -9.41 -0.79
N LEU A 274 -8.03 -8.90 -0.83
CA LEU A 274 -8.53 -8.22 -2.02
C LEU A 274 -7.83 -6.88 -2.27
N LEU A 275 -7.60 -6.08 -1.22
CA LEU A 275 -6.90 -4.80 -1.32
C LEU A 275 -5.44 -4.96 -1.77
N THR A 276 -4.77 -6.05 -1.39
CA THR A 276 -3.40 -6.34 -1.82
C THR A 276 -3.33 -6.73 -3.30
N VAL A 277 -4.34 -7.42 -3.86
CA VAL A 277 -4.45 -7.54 -5.33
C VAL A 277 -4.52 -6.16 -6.00
N VAL A 278 -5.32 -5.25 -5.44
CA VAL A 278 -5.45 -3.87 -5.97
C VAL A 278 -4.14 -3.09 -5.87
N LEU A 279 -3.36 -3.27 -4.80
CA LEU A 279 -2.03 -2.69 -4.67
C LEU A 279 -1.06 -3.24 -5.73
N GLY A 280 -1.08 -4.55 -6.00
CA GLY A 280 -0.25 -5.15 -7.04
C GLY A 280 -0.57 -4.59 -8.43
N LEU A 281 -1.86 -4.42 -8.74
CA LEU A 281 -2.31 -3.73 -9.96
C LEU A 281 -1.87 -2.26 -9.99
N ALA A 282 -1.90 -1.57 -8.85
CA ALA A 282 -1.48 -0.18 -8.73
C ALA A 282 0.02 0.00 -8.96
N ALA A 283 0.85 -0.90 -8.43
CA ALA A 283 2.28 -0.93 -8.70
C ALA A 283 2.58 -1.17 -10.19
N GLY A 284 1.82 -2.06 -10.84
CA GLY A 284 1.91 -2.22 -12.30
C GLY A 284 1.60 -0.94 -13.06
N LEU A 285 0.56 -0.20 -12.62
CA LEU A 285 0.14 1.05 -13.26
C LEU A 285 1.17 2.18 -13.14
N SER A 286 1.98 2.21 -12.07
CA SER A 286 3.00 3.26 -11.89
C SER A 286 4.20 3.13 -12.81
N VAL A 287 4.44 1.94 -13.34
CA VAL A 287 5.55 1.63 -14.25
C VAL A 287 5.08 1.20 -15.65
N THR A 288 3.79 1.39 -15.95
CA THR A 288 3.28 1.27 -17.33
C THR A 288 3.24 2.66 -17.98
N GLY A 289 3.91 2.77 -19.13
CA GLY A 289 3.99 3.99 -19.94
C GLY A 289 2.62 4.56 -20.32
#